data_AF-A0A804HVY7-F1
#
_entry.id   AF-A0A804HVY7-F1
#
_cell.length_a   1.000
_cell.length_b   1.000
_cell.length_c   1.000
_cell.angle_alpha   90.00
_cell.angle_beta   90.00
_cell.angle_gamma   90.00
#
_symmetry.space_group_name_H-M   'P 1'
#
loop_
_entity.id
_entity.type
_entity.pdbx_description
1 polymer ?
#
loop_
_entity_poly.entity_id
_entity_poly.type
_entity_poly.pdbx_seq_one_letter_code
_entity_poly.pdbx_strand_id
1 'polypeptide(L)'
;MASPSAFPSLSPMLRRSVALTKISLPIRKPSTFRRNPTLLPIKALKEWREYEDALREKDLARALRFLRSMELEPLPAEESSVDSVSYVPADYPRTARDWEVLDACLNADDMRLVGSAYAFLQDRGFLPNFGKFKNIVLEGPREVTPTVLKESTGLEASNLAPKKWGISGSSRLLLIGFLGGVSFLLSQGVDIRPNLATILALGMFDAIFLGGTCLAQIQCFWPPYKRRVLVHEAGHLLTAYFMGCPIRGVILDPIVAMQMGIQGQAGTQFWDEKLDNELAEGRLSSTAFDRYCMVLFAGIAAEALVYGEAEGGENDENLFRSLCVLLRPPLTVMQMSNQARRSVMQSYNLLKWHKNAHKAAVKALESGHSLGVVIRRIEEAMSSGN
;
A
#
# COMPACT_ATOMS: atom_id res chain seq x y z
N MET A 1 -15.11 49.06 57.11
CA MET A 1 -14.98 48.96 58.58
C MET A 1 -13.68 48.25 58.91
N ALA A 2 -12.82 48.94 59.67
CA ALA A 2 -11.63 48.50 60.45
C ALA A 2 -10.46 47.73 59.77
N SER A 3 -9.33 48.44 59.68
CA SER A 3 -7.92 47.97 59.53
C SER A 3 -7.33 47.51 60.90
N PRO A 4 -6.00 47.41 61.16
CA PRO A 4 -4.83 46.76 60.50
C PRO A 4 -3.91 45.99 61.51
N SER A 5 -2.81 45.35 61.06
CA SER A 5 -1.48 45.18 61.76
C SER A 5 -0.67 44.06 61.07
N ALA A 6 0.66 44.03 60.93
CA ALA A 6 1.79 44.92 61.21
C ALA A 6 3.04 44.40 60.46
N PHE A 7 3.92 45.31 60.01
CA PHE A 7 5.36 45.07 59.71
C PHE A 7 6.17 45.14 61.04
N PRO A 8 7.43 44.66 61.22
CA PRO A 8 8.65 44.94 60.39
C PRO A 8 9.66 43.73 60.31
N SER A 9 10.77 43.73 59.56
CA SER A 9 12.06 44.33 59.96
C SER A 9 13.22 43.85 59.05
N LEU A 10 13.97 44.82 58.52
CA LEU A 10 15.43 44.98 58.35
C LEU A 10 16.38 43.81 57.96
N SER A 11 17.03 44.08 56.82
CA SER A 11 18.38 43.79 56.25
C SER A 11 19.57 43.49 57.20
N PRO A 12 20.83 43.49 56.72
CA PRO A 12 21.52 42.56 55.80
C PRO A 12 22.81 42.00 56.45
N MET A 13 23.40 40.90 55.97
CA MET A 13 24.80 40.58 56.32
C MET A 13 25.61 40.06 55.14
N LEU A 14 26.75 40.72 54.99
CA LEU A 14 27.77 40.61 53.95
C LEU A 14 29.12 40.60 54.70
N ARG A 15 30.09 39.82 54.19
CA ARG A 15 31.55 39.72 54.51
C ARG A 15 31.95 38.40 55.22
N ARG A 16 32.75 37.52 54.57
CA ARG A 16 34.24 37.54 54.36
C ARG A 16 34.98 37.44 55.70
N SER A 17 35.97 36.57 55.98
CA SER A 17 36.92 35.70 55.25
C SER A 17 37.33 34.55 56.23
N VAL A 18 38.03 33.45 55.91
CA VAL A 18 39.50 33.28 55.70
C VAL A 18 39.71 31.78 55.36
N ALA A 19 40.10 31.40 54.12
CA ALA A 19 41.41 30.93 53.65
C ALA A 19 42.06 29.70 54.36
N LEU A 20 42.29 28.61 53.60
CA LEU A 20 43.58 27.87 53.49
C LEU A 20 43.54 26.76 52.41
N THR A 21 44.32 26.98 51.34
CA THR A 21 44.99 26.05 50.39
C THR A 21 45.45 24.71 51.02
N LYS A 22 45.55 23.52 50.39
CA LYS A 22 45.90 22.99 49.03
C LYS A 22 45.22 21.59 48.90
N ILE A 23 44.97 20.92 47.76
CA ILE A 23 45.89 20.24 46.81
C ILE A 23 45.05 19.73 45.60
N SER A 24 45.67 19.78 44.42
CA SER A 24 45.23 19.49 43.06
C SER A 24 44.70 18.07 42.77
N LEU A 25 43.76 17.94 41.82
CA LEU A 25 43.67 16.86 40.79
C LEU A 25 42.82 17.38 39.59
N PRO A 26 43.05 16.91 38.35
CA PRO A 26 42.92 17.74 37.13
C PRO A 26 41.50 17.80 36.54
N ILE A 27 41.15 18.98 36.02
CA ILE A 27 39.99 19.24 35.17
C ILE A 27 40.21 18.59 33.81
N ARG A 28 39.48 17.51 33.52
CA ARG A 28 39.42 16.91 32.18
C ARG A 28 38.45 17.72 31.32
N LYS A 29 38.95 18.35 30.26
CA LYS A 29 38.14 19.06 29.25
C LYS A 29 37.10 18.10 28.64
N PRO A 30 35.89 18.56 28.27
CA PRO A 30 34.96 17.73 27.52
C PRO A 30 35.57 17.39 26.16
N SER A 31 35.85 16.11 25.94
CA SER A 31 36.33 15.60 24.67
C SER A 31 35.23 15.77 23.63
N THR A 32 35.52 16.52 22.57
CA THR A 32 34.78 16.52 21.31
C THR A 32 34.62 15.07 20.83
N PHE A 33 33.41 14.54 20.87
CA PHE A 33 33.08 13.23 20.29
C PHE A 33 33.11 13.37 18.77
N ARG A 34 34.30 13.17 18.18
CA ARG A 34 34.45 13.00 16.73
C ARG A 34 33.74 11.70 16.37
N ARG A 35 32.63 11.78 15.64
CA ARG A 35 32.02 10.64 14.96
C ARG A 35 33.02 10.13 13.91
N ASN A 36 33.64 8.99 14.16
CA ASN A 36 34.36 8.25 13.13
C ASN A 36 33.35 7.34 12.39
N PRO A 37 33.31 7.34 11.05
CA PRO A 37 32.52 6.37 10.30
C PRO A 37 33.18 5.00 10.40
N THR A 38 32.44 3.99 10.84
CA THR A 38 32.93 2.60 10.96
C THR A 38 32.87 1.88 9.61
N LEU A 39 33.97 1.22 9.24
CA LEU A 39 34.13 0.39 8.04
C LEU A 39 33.60 -1.03 8.30
N LEU A 40 32.65 -1.47 7.47
CA LEU A 40 32.28 -2.88 7.33
C LEU A 40 33.46 -3.70 6.75
N PRO A 41 33.59 -5.01 7.01
CA PRO A 41 34.58 -5.85 6.35
C PRO A 41 34.46 -5.73 4.83
N ILE A 42 35.56 -5.49 4.11
CA ILE A 42 35.57 -5.23 2.65
C ILE A 42 34.86 -6.34 1.86
N LYS A 43 34.93 -7.59 2.34
CA LYS A 43 34.24 -8.75 1.75
C LYS A 43 32.72 -8.66 1.88
N ALA A 44 32.21 -8.36 3.08
CA ALA A 44 30.79 -8.12 3.31
C ALA A 44 30.29 -6.92 2.49
N LEU A 45 31.06 -5.84 2.38
CA LEU A 45 30.70 -4.69 1.54
C LEU A 45 30.56 -5.04 0.05
N LYS A 46 31.42 -5.94 -0.46
CA LYS A 46 31.36 -6.41 -1.85
C LYS A 46 30.16 -7.33 -2.07
N GLU A 47 29.92 -8.25 -1.14
CA GLU A 47 28.77 -9.16 -1.16
C GLU A 47 27.43 -8.39 -1.09
N TRP A 48 27.32 -7.40 -0.21
CA TRP A 48 26.13 -6.54 -0.15
C TRP A 48 25.95 -5.66 -1.39
N ARG A 49 27.04 -5.30 -2.07
CA ARG A 49 26.95 -4.63 -3.38
C ARG A 49 26.36 -5.57 -4.44
N GLU A 50 26.69 -6.86 -4.42
CA GLU A 50 26.10 -7.85 -5.33
C GLU A 50 24.59 -8.01 -5.09
N TYR A 51 24.14 -7.92 -3.84
CA TYR A 51 22.72 -7.88 -3.49
C TYR A 51 22.04 -6.59 -3.98
N GLU A 52 22.62 -5.43 -3.71
CA GLU A 52 22.11 -4.13 -4.20
C GLU A 52 22.06 -4.10 -5.74
N ASP A 53 23.06 -4.67 -6.40
CA ASP A 53 23.09 -4.83 -7.86
C ASP A 53 21.96 -5.79 -8.33
N ALA A 54 21.69 -6.89 -7.61
CA ALA A 54 20.56 -7.78 -7.88
C ALA A 54 19.21 -7.07 -7.74
N LEU A 55 19.04 -6.26 -6.69
CA LEU A 55 17.83 -5.45 -6.50
C LEU A 55 17.68 -4.39 -7.60
N ARG A 56 18.78 -3.72 -7.99
CA ARG A 56 18.77 -2.72 -9.07
C ARG A 56 18.43 -3.34 -10.42
N GLU A 57 18.95 -4.54 -10.70
CA GLU A 57 18.62 -5.31 -11.90
C GLU A 57 17.26 -6.02 -11.80
N LYS A 58 16.63 -5.99 -10.62
CA LYS A 58 15.38 -6.67 -10.28
C LYS A 58 15.43 -8.18 -10.54
N ASP A 59 16.58 -8.78 -10.26
CA ASP A 59 16.82 -10.22 -10.34
C ASP A 59 16.48 -10.89 -9.00
N LEU A 60 15.20 -11.27 -8.84
CA LEU A 60 14.68 -11.88 -7.63
C LEU A 60 15.38 -13.21 -7.28
N ALA A 61 15.70 -14.03 -8.29
CA ALA A 61 16.35 -15.32 -8.08
C ALA A 61 17.78 -15.14 -7.54
N ARG A 62 18.52 -14.15 -8.04
CA ARG A 62 19.86 -13.80 -7.52
C ARG A 62 19.78 -13.20 -6.12
N ALA A 63 18.82 -12.30 -5.87
CA ALA A 63 18.60 -11.73 -4.54
C ALA A 63 18.28 -12.80 -3.49
N LEU A 64 17.38 -13.74 -3.79
CA LEU A 64 17.03 -14.85 -2.88
C LEU A 64 18.20 -15.82 -2.66
N ARG A 65 18.95 -16.16 -3.71
CA ARG A 65 20.15 -17.01 -3.58
C ARG A 65 21.19 -16.37 -2.68
N PHE A 66 21.40 -15.06 -2.82
CA PHE A 66 22.30 -14.29 -1.96
C PHE A 66 21.85 -14.36 -0.50
N LEU A 67 20.59 -14.02 -0.22
CA LEU A 67 20.05 -13.99 1.14
C LEU A 67 20.09 -15.37 1.82
N ARG A 68 19.89 -16.45 1.07
CA ARG A 68 20.02 -17.83 1.54
C ARG A 68 21.49 -18.25 1.71
N SER A 69 22.41 -17.80 0.86
CA SER A 69 23.85 -18.10 1.02
C SER A 69 24.44 -17.48 2.29
N MET A 70 23.94 -16.30 2.69
CA MET A 70 24.32 -15.65 3.94
C MET A 70 23.84 -16.37 5.21
N GLU A 71 22.94 -17.35 5.07
CA GLU A 71 22.43 -18.21 6.15
C GLU A 71 23.38 -19.39 6.44
N LEU A 72 24.19 -19.77 5.45
CA LEU A 72 25.11 -20.92 5.52
C LEU A 72 26.49 -20.58 6.09
N GLU A 73 26.82 -19.30 6.28
CA GLU A 73 28.05 -18.87 6.97
C GLU A 73 27.79 -18.85 8.48
N PRO A 74 28.35 -19.80 9.26
CA PRO A 74 28.20 -19.79 10.70
C PRO A 74 28.91 -18.56 11.28
N LEU A 75 28.29 -17.94 12.29
CA LEU A 75 28.98 -16.97 13.14
C LEU A 75 30.26 -17.63 13.67
N PRO A 76 31.44 -17.01 13.54
CA PRO A 76 32.65 -17.55 14.16
C PRO A 76 32.37 -17.67 15.66
N ALA A 77 32.50 -18.91 16.17
CA ALA A 77 32.35 -19.21 17.57
C ALA A 77 33.25 -18.27 18.39
N GLU A 78 32.73 -17.77 19.52
CA GLU A 78 33.50 -16.94 20.43
C GLU A 78 34.71 -17.73 20.97
N GLU A 79 35.85 -17.61 20.30
CA GLU A 79 37.13 -17.89 20.92
C GLU A 79 37.57 -16.63 21.65
N SER A 80 37.51 -16.75 22.97
CA SER A 80 38.01 -15.80 23.94
C SER A 80 39.49 -15.54 23.73
N SER A 81 39.83 -14.42 23.12
CA SER A 81 41.07 -13.72 23.45
C SER A 81 40.95 -12.23 23.20
N VAL A 82 41.51 -11.51 24.16
CA VAL A 82 41.38 -10.08 24.37
C VAL A 82 42.09 -9.34 23.25
N ASP A 83 41.34 -8.76 22.31
CA ASP A 83 41.73 -7.49 21.72
C ASP A 83 40.51 -6.71 21.19
N SER A 84 40.55 -5.40 21.41
CA SER A 84 39.44 -4.46 21.32
C SER A 84 38.71 -4.45 19.97
N VAL A 85 37.62 -5.21 19.86
CA VAL A 85 36.63 -5.07 18.78
C VAL A 85 35.38 -4.42 19.36
N SER A 86 35.06 -3.22 18.88
CA SER A 86 33.82 -2.53 19.26
C SER A 86 32.61 -3.29 18.72
N TYR A 87 31.72 -3.71 19.61
CA TYR A 87 30.45 -4.33 19.26
C TYR A 87 29.49 -3.26 18.69
N VAL A 88 29.08 -3.42 17.44
CA VAL A 88 27.79 -2.89 16.96
C VAL A 88 26.80 -4.05 17.07
N PRO A 89 25.56 -3.87 17.56
CA PRO A 89 24.54 -4.90 17.39
C PRO A 89 24.36 -5.17 15.89
N ALA A 90 24.81 -6.34 15.43
CA ALA A 90 24.81 -6.74 14.02
C ALA A 90 23.40 -6.83 13.39
N ASP A 91 22.35 -6.74 14.20
CA ASP A 91 20.95 -6.89 13.78
C ASP A 91 20.37 -5.69 13.03
N TYR A 92 20.88 -4.47 13.23
CA TYR A 92 20.17 -3.28 12.76
C TYR A 92 20.30 -2.99 11.23
N PRO A 93 21.44 -3.26 10.56
CA PRO A 93 21.53 -3.10 9.09
C PRO A 93 21.00 -4.30 8.30
N ARG A 94 20.94 -5.49 8.91
CA ARG A 94 20.59 -6.76 8.23
C ARG A 94 19.07 -6.95 8.14
N THR A 95 18.36 -6.66 9.21
CA THR A 95 16.89 -6.78 9.31
C THR A 95 16.12 -5.81 8.42
N ALA A 96 16.66 -4.61 8.16
CA ALA A 96 16.01 -3.64 7.28
C ALA A 96 16.16 -3.98 5.79
N ARG A 97 17.27 -4.62 5.39
CA ARG A 97 17.60 -4.98 4.00
C ARG A 97 16.86 -6.22 3.51
N ASP A 98 16.43 -7.09 4.41
CA ASP A 98 15.67 -8.29 4.06
C ASP A 98 14.35 -7.90 3.36
N TRP A 99 13.68 -6.81 3.79
CA TRP A 99 12.46 -6.30 3.15
C TRP A 99 12.64 -5.86 1.70
N GLU A 100 13.85 -5.43 1.33
CA GLU A 100 14.17 -4.92 0.00
C GLU A 100 14.08 -6.03 -1.06
N VAL A 101 14.11 -7.31 -0.67
CA VAL A 101 13.91 -8.44 -1.59
C VAL A 101 12.57 -8.35 -2.33
N LEU A 102 11.56 -7.74 -1.68
CA LEU A 102 10.24 -7.52 -2.27
C LEU A 102 10.26 -6.51 -3.42
N ASP A 103 11.28 -5.66 -3.49
CA ASP A 103 11.41 -4.66 -4.55
C ASP A 103 11.87 -5.30 -5.87
N ALA A 104 12.55 -6.46 -5.78
CA ALA A 104 12.90 -7.29 -6.94
C ALA A 104 11.69 -8.08 -7.49
N CYS A 105 10.58 -8.19 -6.74
CA CYS A 105 9.40 -8.92 -7.20
C CYS A 105 8.71 -8.29 -8.42
N LEU A 106 8.81 -6.96 -8.59
CA LEU A 106 8.05 -6.24 -9.64
C LEU A 106 8.34 -6.77 -11.06
N ASN A 107 9.59 -7.16 -11.34
CA ASN A 107 9.99 -7.69 -12.64
C ASN A 107 10.07 -9.23 -12.69
N ALA A 108 9.70 -9.94 -11.62
CA ALA A 108 9.84 -11.39 -11.58
C ALA A 108 8.81 -12.07 -12.47
N ASP A 109 9.24 -12.73 -13.55
CA ASP A 109 8.33 -13.44 -14.46
C ASP A 109 7.66 -14.66 -13.82
N ASP A 110 8.34 -15.29 -12.85
CA ASP A 110 7.82 -16.46 -12.12
C ASP A 110 7.20 -16.04 -10.76
N MET A 111 5.88 -16.15 -10.66
CA MET A 111 5.13 -15.85 -9.44
C MET A 111 5.45 -16.82 -8.28
N ARG A 112 5.98 -18.02 -8.56
CA ARG A 112 6.43 -18.96 -7.52
C ARG A 112 7.67 -18.43 -6.79
N LEU A 113 8.53 -17.69 -7.48
CA LEU A 113 9.66 -17.00 -6.84
C LEU A 113 9.17 -15.86 -5.94
N VAL A 114 8.12 -15.13 -6.34
CA VAL A 114 7.47 -14.14 -5.48
C VAL A 114 6.93 -14.82 -4.22
N GLY A 115 6.22 -15.95 -4.36
CA GLY A 115 5.80 -16.76 -3.21
C GLY A 115 6.94 -17.19 -2.30
N SER A 116 8.07 -17.61 -2.89
CA SER A 116 9.27 -18.00 -2.14
C SER A 116 9.89 -16.84 -1.36
N ALA A 117 9.84 -15.62 -1.88
CA ALA A 117 10.31 -14.42 -1.17
C ALA A 117 9.44 -14.10 0.06
N TYR A 118 8.12 -14.22 -0.07
CA TYR A 118 7.21 -14.05 1.06
C TYR A 118 7.40 -15.13 2.11
N ALA A 119 7.55 -16.39 1.70
CA ALA A 119 7.84 -17.50 2.62
C ALA A 119 9.15 -17.26 3.38
N PHE A 120 10.21 -16.86 2.67
CA PHE A 120 11.50 -16.53 3.27
C PHE A 120 11.39 -15.43 4.34
N LEU A 121 10.63 -14.36 4.08
CA LEU A 121 10.43 -13.28 5.06
C LEU A 121 9.54 -13.71 6.23
N GLN A 122 8.56 -14.58 5.98
CA GLN A 122 7.69 -15.13 7.02
C GLN A 122 8.45 -16.05 7.96
N ASP A 123 9.32 -16.92 7.43
CA ASP A 123 10.17 -17.84 8.21
C ASP A 123 11.12 -17.09 9.14
N ARG A 124 11.57 -15.89 8.73
CA ARG A 124 12.38 -14.98 9.55
C ARG A 124 11.58 -14.12 10.54
N GLY A 125 10.25 -14.25 10.56
CA GLY A 125 9.38 -13.51 11.46
C GLY A 125 9.15 -12.04 11.08
N PHE A 126 9.50 -11.62 9.86
CA PHE A 126 9.27 -10.26 9.39
C PHE A 126 7.81 -10.00 9.00
N LEU A 127 7.07 -11.05 8.63
CA LEU A 127 5.69 -10.96 8.13
C LEU A 127 4.66 -11.66 9.05
N PRO A 128 4.54 -11.28 10.34
CA PRO A 128 3.63 -11.94 11.27
C PRO A 128 2.15 -11.75 10.92
N ASN A 129 1.76 -10.66 10.22
CA ASN A 129 0.38 -10.45 9.81
C ASN A 129 0.05 -10.93 8.38
N PHE A 130 1.04 -11.43 7.62
CA PHE A 130 0.80 -11.98 6.28
C PHE A 130 -0.05 -13.25 6.36
N GLY A 131 -1.19 -13.26 5.66
CA GLY A 131 -2.12 -14.40 5.70
C GLY A 131 -2.86 -14.59 7.03
N LYS A 132 -2.73 -13.65 7.98
CA LYS A 132 -3.37 -13.75 9.31
C LYS A 132 -4.89 -13.84 9.25
N PHE A 133 -5.51 -13.23 8.25
CA PHE A 133 -6.96 -13.16 8.10
C PHE A 133 -7.48 -14.02 6.93
N LYS A 134 -6.68 -14.97 6.42
CA LYS A 134 -7.07 -15.81 5.27
C LYS A 134 -8.37 -16.59 5.45
N ASN A 135 -8.80 -16.82 6.70
CA ASN A 135 -10.01 -17.58 7.03
C ASN A 135 -11.27 -16.71 7.14
N ILE A 136 -11.16 -15.38 7.14
CA ILE A 136 -12.31 -14.48 7.27
C ILE A 136 -13.34 -14.66 6.15
N VAL A 137 -12.91 -15.14 4.98
CA VAL A 137 -13.79 -15.51 3.86
C VAL A 137 -14.82 -16.59 4.22
N LEU A 138 -14.52 -17.42 5.22
CA LEU A 138 -15.40 -18.48 5.71
C LEU A 138 -16.42 -17.97 6.73
N GLU A 139 -16.21 -16.77 7.27
CA GLU A 139 -16.98 -16.18 8.34
C GLU A 139 -18.08 -15.24 7.80
N GLY A 140 -19.18 -15.15 8.55
CA GLY A 140 -20.29 -14.26 8.25
C GLY A 140 -21.35 -14.86 7.32
N PRO A 141 -22.37 -14.05 6.96
CA PRO A 141 -23.52 -14.52 6.20
C PRO A 141 -23.13 -14.83 4.74
N ARG A 142 -23.53 -16.01 4.25
CA ARG A 142 -23.30 -16.42 2.86
C ARG A 142 -24.16 -15.63 1.87
N GLU A 143 -25.35 -15.23 2.30
CA GLU A 143 -26.24 -14.34 1.56
C GLU A 143 -26.22 -12.93 2.16
N VAL A 144 -25.82 -11.96 1.36
CA VAL A 144 -25.77 -10.56 1.73
C VAL A 144 -26.79 -9.83 0.89
N THR A 145 -27.88 -9.39 1.53
CA THR A 145 -28.88 -8.51 0.91
C THR A 145 -28.40 -7.05 0.97
N PRO A 146 -28.97 -6.15 0.16
CA PRO A 146 -28.67 -4.71 0.27
C PRO A 146 -28.90 -4.14 1.68
N THR A 147 -29.87 -4.68 2.43
CA THR A 147 -30.14 -4.26 3.81
C THR A 147 -29.01 -4.66 4.76
N VAL A 148 -28.56 -5.91 4.71
CA VAL A 148 -27.42 -6.40 5.52
C VAL A 148 -26.15 -5.63 5.19
N LEU A 149 -25.92 -5.33 3.90
CA LEU A 149 -24.79 -4.52 3.46
C LEU A 149 -24.82 -3.12 4.08
N LYS A 150 -25.99 -2.47 4.07
CA LYS A 150 -26.19 -1.14 4.66
C LYS A 150 -26.02 -1.14 6.17
N GLU A 151 -26.56 -2.14 6.86
CA GLU A 151 -26.42 -2.29 8.32
C GLU A 151 -24.95 -2.49 8.73
N SER A 152 -24.18 -3.26 7.95
CA SER A 152 -22.78 -3.54 8.26
C SER A 152 -21.86 -2.36 7.94
N THR A 153 -22.03 -1.75 6.76
CA THR A 153 -21.12 -0.71 6.26
C THR A 153 -21.52 0.71 6.66
N GLY A 154 -22.81 0.93 6.90
CA GLY A 154 -23.43 2.26 7.06
C GLY A 154 -23.68 2.98 5.74
N LEU A 155 -23.43 2.33 4.59
CA LEU A 155 -23.52 2.92 3.26
C LEU A 155 -24.58 2.24 2.39
N GLU A 156 -25.18 2.99 1.48
CA GLU A 156 -26.06 2.42 0.47
C GLU A 156 -25.27 1.53 -0.51
N ALA A 157 -25.91 0.48 -1.01
CA ALA A 157 -25.28 -0.42 -1.99
C ALA A 157 -24.82 0.31 -3.26
N SER A 158 -25.47 1.42 -3.63
CA SER A 158 -25.07 2.29 -4.75
C SER A 158 -23.73 2.97 -4.54
N ASN A 159 -23.36 3.26 -3.30
CA ASN A 159 -22.09 3.92 -2.96
C ASN A 159 -20.92 2.92 -2.94
N LEU A 160 -21.24 1.63 -2.99
CA LEU A 160 -20.30 0.51 -3.01
C LEU A 160 -20.21 -0.13 -4.40
N ALA A 161 -20.72 0.56 -5.43
CA ALA A 161 -20.62 0.19 -6.82
C ALA A 161 -19.80 1.26 -7.57
N PRO A 162 -18.95 0.88 -8.54
CA PRO A 162 -18.21 1.83 -9.35
C PRO A 162 -19.18 2.74 -10.12
N LYS A 163 -18.84 4.02 -10.23
CA LYS A 163 -19.65 4.97 -11.00
C LYS A 163 -19.40 4.72 -12.48
N LYS A 164 -20.37 4.15 -13.18
CA LYS A 164 -20.35 4.07 -14.65
C LYS A 164 -20.46 5.48 -15.23
N TRP A 165 -19.38 5.96 -15.82
CA TRP A 165 -19.33 7.30 -16.40
C TRP A 165 -20.36 7.40 -17.54
N GLY A 166 -21.28 8.36 -17.45
CA GLY A 166 -22.24 8.65 -18.53
C GLY A 166 -23.72 8.72 -18.16
N ILE A 167 -24.17 8.20 -17.01
CA ILE A 167 -25.62 8.21 -16.64
C ILE A 167 -25.84 8.48 -15.14
N SER A 168 -25.31 9.59 -14.64
CA SER A 168 -25.70 10.14 -13.32
C SER A 168 -26.91 11.07 -13.45
N GLY A 169 -27.77 11.18 -12.43
CA GLY A 169 -28.94 12.08 -12.45
C GLY A 169 -28.61 13.57 -12.67
N SER A 170 -27.42 14.02 -12.31
CA SER A 170 -26.93 15.39 -12.55
C SER A 170 -26.38 15.62 -13.96
N SER A 171 -26.21 14.57 -14.77
CA SER A 171 -25.72 14.66 -16.15
C SER A 171 -26.63 15.50 -17.05
N ARG A 172 -27.94 15.49 -16.78
CA ARG A 172 -28.92 16.29 -17.52
C ARG A 172 -28.71 17.79 -17.33
N LEU A 173 -28.45 18.22 -16.10
CA LEU A 173 -28.22 19.65 -15.79
C LEU A 173 -26.87 20.13 -16.33
N LEU A 174 -25.83 19.30 -16.21
CA LEU A 174 -24.52 19.59 -16.79
C LEU A 174 -24.58 19.65 -18.31
N LEU A 175 -25.34 18.76 -18.96
CA LEU A 175 -25.55 18.78 -20.40
C LEU A 175 -26.31 20.04 -20.84
N ILE A 176 -27.37 20.42 -20.15
CA ILE A 176 -28.12 21.65 -20.42
C ILE A 176 -27.21 22.87 -20.25
N GLY A 177 -26.44 22.93 -19.16
CA GLY A 177 -25.48 24.01 -18.93
C GLY A 177 -24.37 24.07 -19.98
N PHE A 178 -23.82 22.93 -20.37
CA PHE A 178 -22.82 22.82 -21.44
C PHE A 178 -23.38 23.28 -22.79
N LEU A 179 -24.55 22.77 -23.20
CA LEU A 179 -25.22 23.17 -24.44
C LEU A 179 -25.60 24.67 -24.43
N GLY A 180 -26.05 25.18 -23.29
CA GLY A 180 -26.34 26.60 -23.09
C GLY A 180 -25.09 27.48 -23.19
N GLY A 181 -23.99 27.06 -22.57
CA GLY A 181 -22.69 27.75 -22.65
C GLY A 181 -22.10 27.73 -24.06
N VAL A 182 -22.17 26.59 -24.76
CA VAL A 182 -21.79 26.46 -26.17
C VAL A 182 -22.63 27.39 -27.04
N SER A 183 -23.95 27.43 -26.84
CA SER A 183 -24.86 28.33 -27.56
C SER A 183 -24.55 29.81 -27.30
N PHE A 184 -24.22 30.17 -26.06
CA PHE A 184 -23.81 31.54 -25.70
C PHE A 184 -22.47 31.94 -26.34
N LEU A 185 -21.45 31.06 -26.31
CA LEU A 185 -20.16 31.35 -26.94
C LEU A 185 -20.30 31.51 -28.46
N LEU A 186 -21.15 30.70 -29.09
CA LEU A 186 -21.48 30.83 -30.51
C LEU A 186 -22.22 32.13 -30.81
N SER A 187 -23.11 32.59 -29.92
CA SER A 187 -23.82 33.87 -30.09
C SER A 187 -22.91 35.09 -29.91
N GLN A 188 -21.83 34.96 -29.13
CA GLN A 188 -20.76 35.97 -29.03
C GLN A 188 -19.74 35.92 -30.19
N GLY A 189 -19.95 35.05 -31.18
CA GLY A 189 -19.10 34.95 -32.37
C GLY A 189 -17.81 34.14 -32.18
N VAL A 190 -17.67 33.42 -31.06
CA VAL A 190 -16.53 32.52 -30.83
C VAL A 190 -16.84 31.16 -31.46
N ASP A 191 -16.18 30.81 -32.56
CA ASP A 191 -16.40 29.53 -33.22
C ASP A 191 -15.64 28.39 -32.53
N ILE A 192 -16.30 27.79 -31.54
CA ILE A 192 -15.80 26.62 -30.79
C ILE A 192 -16.08 25.28 -31.47
N ARG A 193 -16.84 25.26 -32.58
CA ARG A 193 -17.26 24.02 -33.27
C ARG A 193 -16.08 23.13 -33.71
N PRO A 194 -15.03 23.65 -34.37
CA PRO A 194 -13.92 22.79 -34.80
C PRO A 194 -13.14 22.20 -33.61
N ASN A 195 -12.93 22.99 -32.56
CA ASN A 195 -12.23 22.53 -31.36
C ASN A 195 -13.05 21.47 -30.60
N LEU A 196 -14.36 21.68 -30.47
CA LEU A 196 -15.26 20.73 -29.84
C LEU A 196 -15.36 19.43 -30.64
N ALA A 197 -15.48 19.52 -31.97
CA ALA A 197 -15.49 18.35 -32.85
C ALA A 197 -14.17 17.58 -32.75
N THR A 198 -13.04 18.27 -32.67
CA THR A 198 -11.72 17.64 -32.49
C THR A 198 -11.60 16.94 -31.14
N ILE A 199 -12.02 17.58 -30.05
CA ILE A 199 -11.99 16.98 -28.70
C ILE A 199 -12.92 15.75 -28.64
N LEU A 200 -14.13 15.84 -29.21
CA LEU A 200 -15.06 14.71 -29.29
C LEU A 200 -14.51 13.58 -30.14
N ALA A 201 -13.91 13.89 -31.29
CA ALA A 201 -13.31 12.90 -32.17
C ALA A 201 -12.13 12.19 -31.49
N LEU A 202 -11.25 12.93 -30.82
CA LEU A 202 -10.13 12.37 -30.04
C LEU A 202 -10.62 11.52 -28.85
N GLY A 203 -11.62 11.99 -28.11
CA GLY A 203 -12.20 11.23 -26.99
C GLY A 203 -12.92 9.96 -27.45
N MET A 204 -13.61 10.00 -28.60
CA MET A 204 -14.25 8.83 -29.19
C MET A 204 -13.21 7.86 -29.75
N PHE A 205 -12.14 8.37 -30.36
CA PHE A 205 -11.02 7.56 -30.80
C PHE A 205 -10.35 6.84 -29.60
N ASP A 206 -10.10 7.56 -28.51
CA ASP A 206 -9.57 6.99 -27.27
C ASP A 206 -10.51 5.92 -26.69
N ALA A 207 -11.81 6.19 -26.61
CA ALA A 207 -12.78 5.22 -26.09
C ALA A 207 -12.87 3.95 -26.95
N ILE A 208 -12.88 4.08 -28.28
CA ILE A 208 -13.08 2.96 -29.21
C ILE A 208 -11.79 2.15 -29.39
N PHE A 209 -10.65 2.82 -29.60
CA PHE A 209 -9.41 2.15 -29.99
C PHE A 209 -8.48 1.88 -28.80
N LEU A 210 -8.53 2.72 -27.77
CA LEU A 210 -7.63 2.66 -26.63
C LEU A 210 -8.37 2.36 -25.31
N GLY A 211 -9.68 2.10 -25.36
CA GLY A 211 -10.50 1.80 -24.19
C GLY A 211 -10.62 2.95 -23.18
N GLY A 212 -10.38 4.19 -23.58
CA GLY A 212 -10.42 5.37 -22.70
C GLY A 212 -9.14 5.59 -21.88
N THR A 213 -8.05 4.89 -22.22
CA THR A 213 -6.80 4.93 -21.45
C THR A 213 -6.09 6.29 -21.54
N CYS A 214 -6.19 7.00 -22.67
CA CYS A 214 -5.54 8.30 -22.85
C CYS A 214 -6.20 9.37 -21.97
N LEU A 215 -7.54 9.39 -21.90
CA LEU A 215 -8.27 10.27 -20.99
C LEU A 215 -8.04 9.92 -19.51
N ALA A 216 -8.00 8.63 -19.18
CA ALA A 216 -7.67 8.17 -17.83
C ALA A 216 -6.26 8.61 -17.40
N GLN A 217 -5.28 8.51 -18.30
CA GLN A 217 -3.90 8.99 -18.09
C GLN A 217 -3.84 10.49 -17.80
N ILE A 218 -4.62 11.31 -18.50
CA ILE A 218 -4.68 12.75 -18.26
C ILE A 218 -5.30 13.06 -16.89
N GLN A 219 -6.31 12.30 -16.48
CA GLN A 219 -6.95 12.46 -15.16
C GLN A 219 -6.04 12.07 -13.99
N CYS A 220 -5.09 11.14 -14.19
CA CYS A 220 -4.10 10.76 -13.17
C CYS A 220 -3.20 11.91 -12.71
N PHE A 221 -3.09 13.00 -13.48
CA PHE A 221 -2.37 14.21 -13.07
C PHE A 221 -3.17 15.12 -12.14
N TRP A 222 -4.48 14.90 -11.99
CA TRP A 222 -5.32 15.67 -11.09
C TRP A 222 -5.15 15.18 -9.63
N PRO A 223 -4.68 16.02 -8.68
CA PRO A 223 -4.31 15.54 -7.34
C PRO A 223 -5.43 14.82 -6.56
N PRO A 224 -6.70 15.27 -6.59
CA PRO A 224 -7.80 14.55 -5.95
C PRO A 224 -8.02 13.14 -6.54
N TYR A 225 -7.91 12.99 -7.86
CA TYR A 225 -8.08 11.69 -8.53
C TYR A 225 -6.90 10.77 -8.23
N LYS A 226 -5.67 11.29 -8.28
CA LYS A 226 -4.46 10.56 -7.88
C LYS A 226 -4.56 10.00 -6.46
N ARG A 227 -5.07 10.78 -5.51
CA ARG A 227 -5.25 10.33 -4.12
C ARG A 227 -6.33 9.25 -3.99
N ARG A 228 -7.39 9.29 -4.79
CA ARG A 228 -8.40 8.23 -4.83
C ARG A 228 -7.80 6.91 -5.34
N VAL A 229 -7.03 6.95 -6.43
CA VAL A 229 -6.30 5.78 -6.95
C VAL A 229 -5.35 5.20 -5.90
N LEU A 230 -4.59 6.03 -5.18
CA LEU A 230 -3.73 5.56 -4.09
C LEU A 230 -4.50 4.85 -2.97
N VAL A 231 -5.67 5.37 -2.59
CA VAL A 231 -6.56 4.74 -1.60
C VAL A 231 -7.08 3.39 -2.11
N HIS A 232 -7.45 3.33 -3.38
CA HIS A 232 -7.93 2.13 -4.07
C HIS A 232 -6.86 1.03 -4.08
N GLU A 233 -5.66 1.34 -4.57
CA GLU A 233 -4.54 0.38 -4.64
C GLU A 233 -4.06 -0.06 -3.27
N ALA A 234 -4.02 0.85 -2.28
CA ALA A 234 -3.73 0.48 -0.91
C ALA A 234 -4.76 -0.50 -0.32
N GLY A 235 -6.01 -0.45 -0.79
CA GLY A 235 -7.06 -1.41 -0.47
C GLY A 235 -6.72 -2.81 -0.96
N HIS A 236 -6.43 -2.96 -2.26
CA HIS A 236 -5.99 -4.23 -2.83
C HIS A 236 -4.75 -4.79 -2.14
N LEU A 237 -3.71 -3.96 -1.98
CA LEU A 237 -2.45 -4.38 -1.37
C LEU A 237 -2.67 -4.89 0.05
N LEU A 238 -3.40 -4.14 0.89
CA LEU A 238 -3.58 -4.52 2.29
C LEU A 238 -4.43 -5.78 2.43
N THR A 239 -5.51 -5.89 1.64
CA THR A 239 -6.35 -7.09 1.67
C THR A 239 -5.59 -8.31 1.13
N ALA A 240 -4.86 -8.19 0.02
CA ALA A 240 -4.01 -9.27 -0.51
C ALA A 240 -3.00 -9.77 0.54
N TYR A 241 -2.34 -8.82 1.22
CA TYR A 241 -1.40 -9.12 2.29
C TYR A 241 -2.05 -9.93 3.44
N PHE A 242 -3.22 -9.50 3.91
CA PHE A 242 -3.96 -10.19 4.96
C PHE A 242 -4.53 -11.56 4.55
N MET A 243 -4.82 -11.76 3.26
CA MET A 243 -5.26 -13.05 2.71
C MET A 243 -4.11 -14.03 2.47
N GLY A 244 -2.86 -13.56 2.56
CA GLY A 244 -1.66 -14.37 2.35
C GLY A 244 -1.39 -14.59 0.87
N CYS A 245 -1.79 -13.65 0.02
CA CYS A 245 -1.51 -13.66 -1.41
C CYS A 245 -0.21 -12.87 -1.65
N PRO A 246 0.87 -13.52 -2.14
CA PRO A 246 2.11 -12.82 -2.46
C PRO A 246 1.87 -11.69 -3.48
N ILE A 247 2.37 -10.49 -3.20
CA ILE A 247 2.20 -9.32 -4.06
C ILE A 247 3.47 -9.16 -4.90
N ARG A 248 3.31 -9.09 -6.22
CA ARG A 248 4.40 -8.81 -7.16
C ARG A 248 4.83 -7.36 -7.07
N GLY A 249 3.85 -6.46 -6.98
CA GLY A 249 4.06 -5.02 -6.94
C GLY A 249 2.76 -4.25 -7.12
N VAL A 250 2.84 -2.95 -6.83
CA VAL A 250 1.77 -1.98 -7.08
C VAL A 250 2.27 -1.02 -8.15
N ILE A 251 1.55 -0.97 -9.27
CA ILE A 251 1.87 -0.06 -10.37
C ILE A 251 0.88 1.10 -10.27
N LEU A 252 1.39 2.28 -9.91
CA LEU A 252 0.58 3.50 -9.76
C LEU A 252 0.65 4.40 -11.01
N ASP A 253 1.67 4.20 -11.84
CA ASP A 253 1.91 5.01 -13.04
C ASP A 253 1.25 4.34 -14.26
N PRO A 254 0.25 4.98 -14.88
CA PRO A 254 -0.38 4.51 -16.12
C PRO A 254 0.59 4.22 -17.27
N ILE A 255 1.70 4.96 -17.36
CA ILE A 255 2.72 4.79 -18.41
C ILE A 255 3.50 3.50 -18.16
N VAL A 256 3.90 3.28 -16.90
CA VAL A 256 4.57 2.04 -16.48
C VAL A 256 3.62 0.84 -16.63
N ALA A 257 2.33 1.01 -16.35
CA ALA A 257 1.32 -0.02 -16.58
C ALA A 257 1.25 -0.43 -18.06
N MET A 258 1.23 0.54 -18.97
CA MET A 258 1.23 0.30 -20.41
C MET A 258 2.50 -0.43 -20.88
N GLN A 259 3.67 -0.06 -20.37
CA GLN A 259 4.94 -0.74 -20.67
C GLN A 259 4.97 -2.19 -20.17
N MET A 260 4.27 -2.47 -19.07
CA MET A 260 4.13 -3.81 -18.49
C MET A 260 3.03 -4.65 -19.18
N GLY A 261 2.42 -4.14 -20.26
CA GLY A 261 1.37 -4.85 -20.99
C GLY A 261 0.02 -4.91 -20.27
N ILE A 262 -0.13 -4.21 -19.15
CA ILE A 262 -1.40 -3.98 -18.47
C ILE A 262 -2.04 -2.80 -19.21
N GLN A 263 -3.36 -2.82 -19.46
CA GLN A 263 -4.06 -1.82 -20.30
C GLN A 263 -4.04 -0.38 -19.72
N GLY A 264 -2.88 0.23 -19.56
CA GLY A 264 -2.68 1.63 -19.17
C GLY A 264 -3.25 2.03 -17.81
N GLN A 265 -3.63 1.10 -16.94
CA GLN A 265 -4.27 1.39 -15.66
C GLN A 265 -3.37 0.99 -14.48
N ALA A 266 -3.40 1.83 -13.43
CA ALA A 266 -2.82 1.48 -12.14
C ALA A 266 -3.44 0.16 -11.64
N GLY A 267 -2.65 -0.65 -10.94
CA GLY A 267 -3.13 -1.92 -10.44
C GLY A 267 -2.14 -2.63 -9.54
N THR A 268 -2.70 -3.43 -8.63
CA THR A 268 -1.96 -4.29 -7.70
C THR A 268 -1.91 -5.70 -8.26
N GLN A 269 -0.72 -6.20 -8.53
CA GLN A 269 -0.51 -7.58 -8.99
C GLN A 269 -0.22 -8.49 -7.81
N PHE A 270 -1.05 -9.51 -7.63
CA PHE A 270 -0.88 -10.52 -6.61
C PHE A 270 -1.11 -11.91 -7.19
N TRP A 271 -0.65 -12.93 -6.47
CA TRP A 271 -0.81 -14.32 -6.85
C TRP A 271 -1.42 -15.13 -5.71
N ASP A 272 -2.21 -16.14 -6.08
CA ASP A 272 -2.73 -17.14 -5.17
C ASP A 272 -2.49 -18.50 -5.82
N GLU A 273 -1.51 -19.23 -5.30
CA GLU A 273 -1.09 -20.54 -5.82
C GLU A 273 -2.27 -21.51 -5.94
N LYS A 274 -3.17 -21.50 -4.96
CA LYS A 274 -4.32 -22.40 -4.96
C LYS A 274 -5.29 -22.05 -6.08
N LEU A 275 -5.55 -20.75 -6.25
CA LEU A 275 -6.42 -20.26 -7.32
C LEU A 275 -5.85 -20.57 -8.71
N ASP A 276 -4.55 -20.35 -8.89
CA ASP A 276 -3.85 -20.56 -10.16
C ASP A 276 -3.87 -22.03 -10.60
N ASN A 277 -3.54 -22.95 -9.67
CA ASN A 277 -3.62 -24.38 -9.91
C ASN A 277 -5.06 -24.84 -10.19
N GLU A 278 -6.02 -24.36 -9.42
CA GLU A 278 -7.44 -24.70 -9.59
C GLU A 278 -7.97 -24.19 -10.94
N LEU A 279 -7.65 -22.96 -11.31
CA LEU A 279 -8.03 -22.38 -12.60
C LEU A 279 -7.42 -23.16 -13.78
N ALA A 280 -6.18 -23.63 -13.66
CA ALA A 280 -5.54 -24.50 -14.64
C ALA A 280 -6.26 -25.86 -14.78
N GLU A 281 -6.79 -26.40 -13.68
CA GLU A 281 -7.61 -27.62 -13.66
C GLU A 281 -9.08 -27.39 -14.09
N GLY A 282 -9.48 -26.13 -14.29
CA GLY A 282 -10.86 -25.73 -14.62
C GLY A 282 -11.86 -26.00 -13.49
N ARG A 283 -11.38 -26.10 -12.25
CA ARG A 283 -12.18 -26.22 -11.03
C ARG A 283 -11.87 -25.01 -10.16
N LEU A 284 -12.77 -24.60 -9.27
CA LEU A 284 -12.45 -23.52 -8.34
C LEU A 284 -13.04 -23.85 -6.98
N SER A 285 -12.17 -23.95 -5.98
CA SER A 285 -12.60 -24.01 -4.59
C SER A 285 -13.27 -22.69 -4.25
N SER A 286 -14.46 -22.80 -3.64
CA SER A 286 -15.17 -21.63 -3.10
C SER A 286 -14.24 -20.76 -2.25
N THR A 287 -13.28 -21.35 -1.53
CA THR A 287 -12.39 -20.63 -0.63
C THR A 287 -11.34 -19.77 -1.34
N ALA A 288 -10.69 -20.30 -2.39
CA ALA A 288 -9.71 -19.55 -3.17
C ALA A 288 -10.40 -18.44 -3.97
N PHE A 289 -11.55 -18.77 -4.55
CA PHE A 289 -12.41 -17.81 -5.24
C PHE A 289 -12.88 -16.68 -4.30
N ASP A 290 -13.31 -17.01 -3.08
CA ASP A 290 -13.76 -16.03 -2.09
C ASP A 290 -12.63 -15.07 -1.69
N ARG A 291 -11.41 -15.59 -1.47
CA ARG A 291 -10.24 -14.74 -1.20
C ARG A 291 -9.92 -13.81 -2.36
N TYR A 292 -9.93 -14.34 -3.59
CA TYR A 292 -9.70 -13.54 -4.78
C TYR A 292 -10.74 -12.42 -4.93
N CYS A 293 -12.03 -12.74 -4.75
CA CYS A 293 -13.09 -11.75 -4.80
C CYS A 293 -12.94 -10.69 -3.72
N MET A 294 -12.57 -11.07 -2.49
CA MET A 294 -12.28 -10.09 -1.44
C MET A 294 -11.18 -9.11 -1.83
N VAL A 295 -10.06 -9.61 -2.37
CA VAL A 295 -8.97 -8.74 -2.84
C VAL A 295 -9.44 -7.83 -3.97
N LEU A 296 -10.18 -8.38 -4.94
CA LEU A 296 -10.68 -7.65 -6.10
C LEU A 296 -11.66 -6.53 -5.73
N PHE A 297 -12.49 -6.72 -4.72
CA PHE A 297 -13.43 -5.69 -4.24
C PHE A 297 -12.84 -4.77 -3.16
N ALA A 298 -11.59 -4.99 -2.75
CA ALA A 298 -10.95 -4.20 -1.71
C ALA A 298 -10.68 -2.74 -2.10
N GLY A 299 -10.40 -2.47 -3.38
CA GLY A 299 -10.22 -1.10 -3.89
C GLY A 299 -11.50 -0.26 -3.75
N ILE A 300 -12.63 -0.81 -4.23
CA ILE A 300 -13.97 -0.22 -4.06
C ILE A 300 -14.28 -0.01 -2.57
N ALA A 301 -14.03 -1.02 -1.74
CA ALA A 301 -14.26 -0.94 -0.30
C ALA A 301 -13.42 0.15 0.38
N ALA A 302 -12.15 0.32 -0.03
CA ALA A 302 -11.25 1.34 0.49
C ALA A 302 -11.71 2.76 0.10
N GLU A 303 -12.13 2.97 -1.15
CA GLU A 303 -12.68 4.24 -1.59
C GLU A 303 -13.94 4.61 -0.80
N ALA A 304 -14.88 3.68 -0.68
CA ALA A 304 -16.11 3.91 0.06
C ALA A 304 -15.85 4.19 1.55
N LEU A 305 -14.87 3.52 2.17
CA LEU A 305 -14.50 3.75 3.57
C LEU A 305 -13.91 5.15 3.81
N VAL A 306 -13.20 5.72 2.82
CA VAL A 306 -12.53 7.02 2.95
C VAL A 306 -13.40 8.17 2.48
N TYR A 307 -14.11 8.00 1.37
CA TYR A 307 -14.84 9.07 0.67
C TYR A 307 -16.37 8.93 0.77
N GLY A 308 -16.89 7.83 1.35
CA GLY A 308 -18.32 7.56 1.47
C GLY A 308 -18.96 6.99 0.20
N GLU A 309 -18.22 6.94 -0.90
CA GLU A 309 -18.61 6.37 -2.19
C GLU A 309 -17.38 5.93 -3.00
N ALA A 310 -17.55 4.86 -3.78
CA ALA A 310 -16.60 4.39 -4.78
C ALA A 310 -16.86 5.09 -6.13
N GLU A 311 -15.80 5.55 -6.78
CA GLU A 311 -15.84 6.11 -8.13
C GLU A 311 -15.16 5.19 -9.14
N GLY A 312 -14.05 4.55 -8.76
CA GLY A 312 -13.32 3.57 -9.55
C GLY A 312 -13.76 2.11 -9.33
N GLY A 313 -13.07 1.17 -9.98
CA GLY A 313 -13.28 -0.27 -9.82
C GLY A 313 -14.02 -0.98 -10.97
N GLU A 314 -14.21 -0.31 -12.11
CA GLU A 314 -14.85 -0.93 -13.28
C GLU A 314 -14.02 -2.10 -13.84
N ASN A 315 -12.69 -1.95 -13.87
CA ASN A 315 -11.80 -3.02 -14.31
C ASN A 315 -11.88 -4.23 -13.38
N ASP A 316 -11.95 -4.01 -12.06
CA ASP A 316 -12.09 -5.08 -11.07
C ASP A 316 -13.41 -5.83 -11.24
N GLU A 317 -14.51 -5.10 -11.48
CA GLU A 317 -15.80 -5.74 -11.80
C GLU A 317 -15.76 -6.54 -13.11
N ASN A 318 -15.05 -6.05 -14.12
CA ASN A 318 -14.93 -6.74 -15.39
C ASN A 318 -14.08 -8.00 -15.25
N LEU A 319 -12.99 -7.95 -14.48
CA LEU A 319 -12.18 -9.12 -14.13
C LEU A 319 -12.99 -10.14 -13.33
N PHE A 320 -13.80 -9.67 -12.37
CA PHE A 320 -14.72 -10.50 -11.60
C PHE A 320 -15.72 -11.21 -12.53
N ARG A 321 -16.37 -10.48 -13.44
CA ARG A 321 -17.34 -11.05 -14.40
C ARG A 321 -16.68 -12.08 -15.30
N SER A 322 -15.51 -11.76 -15.85
CA SER A 322 -14.74 -12.68 -16.70
C SER A 322 -14.42 -13.98 -15.97
N LEU A 323 -13.94 -13.90 -14.72
CA LEU A 323 -13.65 -15.08 -13.91
C LEU A 323 -14.92 -15.89 -13.59
N CYS A 324 -16.03 -15.23 -13.27
CA CYS A 324 -17.30 -15.90 -12.98
C CYS A 324 -17.85 -16.72 -14.14
N VAL A 325 -17.59 -16.29 -15.37
CA VAL A 325 -18.00 -16.98 -16.61
C VAL A 325 -17.09 -18.16 -16.92
N LEU A 326 -15.81 -18.09 -16.53
CA LEU A 326 -14.85 -19.19 -16.69
C LEU A 326 -15.09 -20.35 -15.72
N LEU A 327 -15.82 -20.10 -14.62
CA LEU A 327 -16.19 -21.14 -13.66
C LEU A 327 -17.04 -22.24 -14.29
N ARG A 328 -16.89 -23.46 -13.77
CA ARG A 328 -17.69 -24.63 -14.16
C ARG A 328 -18.37 -25.24 -12.92
N PRO A 329 -19.70 -25.08 -12.76
CA PRO A 329 -20.61 -24.31 -13.60
C PRO A 329 -20.42 -22.79 -13.44
N PRO A 330 -20.79 -21.98 -14.45
CA PRO A 330 -20.70 -20.53 -14.37
C PRO A 330 -21.70 -19.98 -13.35
N LEU A 331 -21.35 -18.89 -12.67
CA LEU A 331 -22.24 -18.27 -11.70
C LEU A 331 -23.40 -17.54 -12.37
N THR A 332 -24.59 -17.70 -11.82
CA THR A 332 -25.77 -16.91 -12.22
C THR A 332 -25.59 -15.44 -11.83
N VAL A 333 -26.34 -14.53 -12.47
CA VAL A 333 -26.31 -13.09 -12.15
C VAL A 333 -26.63 -12.82 -10.68
N MET A 334 -27.57 -13.57 -10.10
CA MET A 334 -27.88 -13.46 -8.67
C MET A 334 -26.71 -13.88 -7.78
N GLN A 335 -26.06 -15.00 -8.10
CA GLN A 335 -24.89 -15.47 -7.36
C GLN A 335 -23.72 -14.51 -7.48
N MET A 336 -23.44 -14.00 -8.69
CA MET A 336 -22.41 -12.98 -8.91
C MET A 336 -22.69 -11.71 -8.09
N SER A 337 -23.94 -11.24 -8.10
CA SER A 337 -24.35 -10.04 -7.36
C SER A 337 -24.24 -10.24 -5.84
N ASN A 338 -24.62 -11.42 -5.33
CA ASN A 338 -24.46 -11.76 -3.93
C ASN A 338 -22.98 -11.88 -3.53
N GLN A 339 -22.17 -12.52 -4.38
CA GLN A 339 -20.73 -12.67 -4.18
C GLN A 339 -20.03 -11.31 -4.13
N ALA A 340 -20.37 -10.40 -5.04
CA ALA A 340 -19.83 -9.04 -5.05
C ALA A 340 -20.17 -8.30 -3.74
N ARG A 341 -21.45 -8.30 -3.33
CA ARG A 341 -21.87 -7.67 -2.05
C ARG A 341 -21.16 -8.28 -0.85
N ARG A 342 -21.03 -9.60 -0.79
CA ARG A 342 -20.30 -10.28 0.30
C ARG A 342 -18.84 -9.87 0.34
N SER A 343 -18.18 -9.89 -0.81
CA SER A 343 -16.75 -9.57 -0.93
C SER A 343 -16.47 -8.11 -0.55
N VAL A 344 -17.27 -7.17 -1.06
CA VAL A 344 -17.16 -5.75 -0.70
C VAL A 344 -17.40 -5.55 0.80
N MET A 345 -18.44 -6.16 1.38
CA MET A 345 -18.76 -6.04 2.81
C MET A 345 -17.61 -6.56 3.68
N GLN A 346 -17.08 -7.76 3.38
CA GLN A 346 -16.00 -8.35 4.14
C GLN A 346 -14.71 -7.51 4.02
N SER A 347 -14.37 -7.06 2.81
CA SER A 347 -13.18 -6.22 2.61
C SER A 347 -13.34 -4.86 3.28
N TYR A 348 -14.53 -4.24 3.24
CA TYR A 348 -14.83 -3.00 3.95
C TYR A 348 -14.63 -3.14 5.45
N ASN A 349 -15.16 -4.22 6.05
CA ASN A 349 -15.01 -4.47 7.48
C ASN A 349 -13.55 -4.73 7.87
N LEU A 350 -12.83 -5.52 7.07
CA LEU A 350 -11.40 -5.78 7.28
C LEU A 350 -10.58 -4.48 7.25
N LEU A 351 -10.80 -3.63 6.24
CA LEU A 351 -10.14 -2.33 6.11
C LEU A 351 -10.56 -1.35 7.22
N LYS A 352 -11.82 -1.40 7.65
CA LYS A 352 -12.35 -0.59 8.75
C LYS A 352 -11.69 -0.94 10.07
N TRP A 353 -11.53 -2.23 10.38
CA TRP A 353 -10.83 -2.69 11.59
C TRP A 353 -9.35 -2.36 11.57
N HIS A 354 -8.71 -2.41 10.38
CA HIS A 354 -7.28 -2.12 10.21
C HIS A 354 -7.03 -0.77 9.53
N LYS A 355 -7.81 0.25 9.88
CA LYS A 355 -7.75 1.59 9.28
C LYS A 355 -6.37 2.25 9.42
N ASN A 356 -5.64 1.97 10.50
CA ASN A 356 -4.30 2.53 10.71
C ASN A 356 -3.27 1.93 9.74
N ALA A 357 -3.33 0.63 9.50
CA ALA A 357 -2.50 -0.05 8.51
C ALA A 357 -2.81 0.44 7.08
N HIS A 358 -4.10 0.61 6.75
CA HIS A 358 -4.51 1.18 5.45
C HIS A 358 -3.97 2.59 5.25
N LYS A 359 -4.10 3.47 6.26
CA LYS A 359 -3.52 4.82 6.21
C LYS A 359 -1.99 4.81 6.06
N ALA A 360 -1.30 3.88 6.72
CA ALA A 360 0.15 3.75 6.61
C ALA A 360 0.56 3.32 5.20
N ALA A 361 -0.17 2.36 4.60
CA ALA A 361 0.02 1.94 3.22
C ALA A 361 -0.19 3.10 2.23
N VAL A 362 -1.30 3.84 2.36
CA VAL A 362 -1.60 5.00 1.51
C VAL A 362 -0.48 6.05 1.57
N LYS A 363 -0.01 6.41 2.78
CA LYS A 363 1.08 7.38 2.95
C LYS A 363 2.40 6.90 2.34
N ALA A 364 2.69 5.61 2.46
CA ALA A 364 3.91 5.04 1.91
C ALA A 364 3.88 5.03 0.37
N LEU A 365 2.75 4.66 -0.22
CA LEU A 365 2.51 4.71 -1.67
C LEU A 365 2.52 6.16 -2.20
N GLU A 366 1.90 7.10 -1.48
CA GLU A 366 1.89 8.53 -1.83
C GLU A 366 3.30 9.13 -1.87
N SER A 367 4.19 8.66 -0.97
CA SER A 367 5.60 9.07 -0.91
C SER A 367 6.48 8.38 -1.96
N GLY A 368 5.92 7.48 -2.78
CA GLY A 368 6.66 6.73 -3.80
C GLY A 368 7.61 5.68 -3.23
N HIS A 369 7.33 5.18 -2.02
CA HIS A 369 8.15 4.12 -1.42
C HIS A 369 7.97 2.79 -2.15
N SER A 370 9.02 1.95 -2.08
CA SER A 370 9.04 0.62 -2.65
C SER A 370 8.14 -0.37 -1.88
N LEU A 371 7.84 -1.52 -2.48
CA LEU A 371 6.92 -2.50 -1.91
C LEU A 371 7.39 -2.96 -0.53
N GLY A 372 8.69 -3.25 -0.37
CA GLY A 372 9.26 -3.68 0.91
C GLY A 372 9.01 -2.67 2.03
N VAL A 373 9.18 -1.37 1.74
CA VAL A 373 8.90 -0.30 2.70
C VAL A 373 7.41 -0.19 3.01
N VAL A 374 6.54 -0.30 2.01
CA VAL A 374 5.07 -0.26 2.21
C VAL A 374 4.62 -1.36 3.16
N ILE A 375 5.06 -2.61 2.96
CA ILE A 375 4.68 -3.73 3.81
C ILE A 375 5.27 -3.57 5.22
N ARG A 376 6.51 -3.10 5.34
CA ARG A 376 7.09 -2.78 6.65
C ARG A 376 6.24 -1.75 7.41
N ARG A 377 5.75 -0.71 6.75
CA ARG A 377 4.88 0.31 7.37
C ARG A 377 3.54 -0.27 7.81
N ILE A 378 3.01 -1.25 7.08
CA ILE A 378 1.80 -1.98 7.46
C ILE A 378 2.06 -2.76 8.74
N GLU A 379 3.16 -3.53 8.81
CA GLU A 379 3.51 -4.28 10.02
C GLU A 379 3.73 -3.37 11.23
N GLU A 380 4.48 -2.29 11.07
CA GLU A 380 4.69 -1.28 12.13
C GLU A 380 3.35 -0.70 12.64
N ALA A 381 2.43 -0.38 11.73
CA ALA A 381 1.12 0.14 12.09
C ALA A 381 0.25 -0.90 12.81
N MET A 382 0.35 -2.18 12.43
CA MET A 382 -0.35 -3.29 13.06
C MET A 382 0.18 -3.57 14.47
N SER A 383 1.49 -3.42 14.70
CA SER A 383 2.09 -3.56 16.03
C SER A 383 1.77 -2.40 16.97
N SER A 384 1.65 -1.18 16.44
CA SER A 384 1.34 0.02 17.24
C SER A 384 -0.12 0.16 17.66
N GLY A 385 -1.02 -0.65 17.08
CA GLY A 385 -2.46 -0.64 17.33
C GLY A 385 -2.94 -1.66 18.36
N ASN A 386 -2.04 -2.50 18.88
CA ASN A 386 -2.24 -3.32 20.09
C ASN A 386 -1.73 -2.55 21.31
#